data_AF-A0A833Z2K0-F1
#
_entry.id   AF-A0A833Z2K0-F1
#
_cell.length_a   1.000
_cell.length_b   1.000
_cell.length_c   1.000
_cell.angle_alpha   90.00
_cell.angle_beta   90.00
_cell.angle_gamma   90.00
#
_symmetry.space_group_name_H-M   'P 1'
#
loop_
_entity.id
_entity.type
_entity.pdbx_description
1 polymer ?
#
loop_
_entity_poly.entity_id
_entity_poly.type
_entity_poly.pdbx_seq_one_letter_code
_entity_poly.pdbx_strand_id
1 'polypeptide(L)'
;MDVYPPHRLGLPRAWSPSGSGRGSPSVSCSRLRQVQSILTHSSKSRPDGILCILGIDSRYNEGCRELANYLLFGLYNQNVGDFEKTGFSEEVLDDVIILIKSDSVHLYCNPVNYRYLSPCVAHWRNLHFHCMTENEYEDEEAAEEFKIASFVDMVRDCSRIGIPYSSQGHLQIFDMFVVEKWPIVQAFALEGIGGDGFFTMKYELQDVSLNLWNVYSKMDPVSLESLLSEDLVTFEHQWTSFFANFDTEIPFLLELSESQAGEPFRSYFSHGMISSHITENSPNRQPFVLFGNHSTRENLNAGSFNFPSEGHLVRNTGPNGSVAKHMVVQCVSPKGPLACSRTYFFGTTHIPYLGDDNKLPKKTEPV
;
A
#
# COMPACT_ATOMS: atom_id res chain seq x y z
N MET A 1 -44.80 -37.07 -6.17
CA MET A 1 -44.37 -35.85 -6.88
C MET A 1 -44.29 -34.78 -5.81
N ASP A 2 -43.16 -34.73 -5.12
CA ASP A 2 -42.96 -33.86 -3.97
C ASP A 2 -42.28 -32.57 -4.42
N VAL A 3 -42.92 -31.47 -4.06
CA VAL A 3 -42.52 -30.10 -4.33
C VAL A 3 -41.43 -29.71 -3.32
N TYR A 4 -40.20 -29.50 -3.79
CA TYR A 4 -39.16 -28.86 -3.00
C TYR A 4 -39.33 -27.33 -3.04
N PRO A 5 -39.23 -26.62 -1.89
CA PRO A 5 -39.28 -25.17 -1.86
C PRO A 5 -37.98 -24.56 -2.41
N PRO A 6 -38.01 -23.34 -2.96
CA PRO A 6 -36.82 -22.69 -3.49
C PRO A 6 -35.86 -22.33 -2.35
N HIS A 7 -34.58 -22.67 -2.55
CA HIS A 7 -33.47 -22.29 -1.70
C HIS A 7 -33.43 -20.76 -1.53
N ARG A 8 -33.55 -20.28 -0.28
CA ARG A 8 -33.07 -18.94 0.07
C ARG A 8 -31.56 -18.93 -0.15
N LEU A 9 -31.11 -18.21 -1.19
CA LEU A 9 -29.72 -17.81 -1.34
C LEU A 9 -29.34 -17.02 -0.08
N GLY A 10 -28.49 -17.62 0.75
CA GLY A 10 -27.93 -16.98 1.92
C GLY A 10 -27.13 -15.76 1.48
N LEU A 11 -27.36 -14.63 2.15
CA LEU A 11 -26.54 -13.44 2.08
C LEU A 11 -25.04 -13.84 2.18
N PRO A 12 -24.16 -13.34 1.30
CA PRO A 12 -22.72 -13.47 1.52
C PRO A 12 -22.42 -12.89 2.90
N ARG A 13 -21.59 -13.61 3.69
CA ARG A 13 -21.09 -13.11 4.97
C ARG A 13 -20.67 -11.66 4.79
N ALA A 14 -21.42 -10.76 5.44
CA ALA A 14 -21.04 -9.36 5.57
C ALA A 14 -19.55 -9.31 5.91
N TRP A 15 -18.82 -8.46 5.20
CA TRP A 15 -17.43 -8.13 5.48
C TRP A 15 -17.29 -8.00 6.99
N SER A 16 -16.79 -9.06 7.61
CA SER A 16 -16.60 -9.07 9.04
C SER A 16 -15.30 -8.29 9.20
N PRO A 17 -15.30 -7.15 9.92
CA PRO A 17 -14.06 -6.48 10.27
C PRO A 17 -13.36 -7.38 11.30
N SER A 18 -12.79 -8.49 10.84
CA SER A 18 -12.06 -9.45 11.65
C SER A 18 -10.60 -9.03 11.76
N GLY A 19 -10.40 -7.75 12.10
CA GLY A 19 -9.14 -7.14 12.48
C GLY A 19 -9.50 -6.02 13.45
N SER A 20 -8.92 -6.04 14.65
CA SER A 20 -9.32 -5.20 15.78
C SER A 20 -9.19 -3.68 15.52
N GLY A 21 -8.70 -3.24 14.36
CA GLY A 21 -8.57 -1.83 13.97
C GLY A 21 -9.32 -1.38 12.70
N ARG A 22 -9.72 -2.30 11.80
CA ARG A 22 -10.39 -1.92 10.54
C ARG A 22 -11.84 -1.49 10.80
N GLY A 23 -12.12 -0.19 10.60
CA GLY A 23 -13.47 0.36 10.75
C GLY A 23 -13.79 0.99 12.11
N SER A 24 -12.80 1.25 12.97
CA SER A 24 -13.06 2.04 14.18
C SER A 24 -13.56 3.45 13.82
N PRO A 25 -14.69 3.92 14.38
CA PRO A 25 -15.21 5.27 14.14
C PRO A 25 -14.18 6.37 14.44
N SER A 26 -13.33 6.16 15.45
CA SER A 26 -12.30 7.15 15.81
C SER A 26 -11.24 7.29 14.72
N VAL A 27 -10.82 6.19 14.11
CA VAL A 27 -9.83 6.18 13.03
C VAL A 27 -10.44 6.76 11.76
N SER A 28 -11.65 6.34 11.39
CA SER A 28 -12.40 6.87 10.23
C SER A 28 -12.52 8.40 10.31
N CYS A 29 -13.00 8.90 11.43
CA CYS A 29 -13.14 10.35 11.67
C CYS A 29 -11.79 11.07 11.74
N SER A 30 -10.74 10.43 12.27
CA SER A 30 -9.39 11.02 12.31
C SER A 30 -8.82 11.20 10.91
N ARG A 31 -8.92 10.17 10.05
CA ARG A 31 -8.47 10.23 8.65
C ARG A 31 -9.20 11.32 7.87
N LEU A 32 -10.53 11.38 7.99
CA LEU A 32 -11.33 12.45 7.39
C LEU A 32 -10.85 13.83 7.84
N ARG A 33 -10.65 14.04 9.14
CA ARG A 33 -10.16 15.33 9.68
C ARG A 33 -8.77 15.70 9.17
N GLN A 34 -7.88 14.73 8.97
CA GLN A 34 -6.56 15.01 8.37
C GLN A 34 -6.71 15.53 6.93
N VAL A 35 -7.62 14.96 6.15
CA VAL A 35 -7.93 15.45 4.79
C VAL A 35 -8.59 16.84 4.85
N GLN A 36 -9.60 17.03 5.69
CA GLN A 36 -10.25 18.34 5.89
C GLN A 36 -9.26 19.41 6.37
N SER A 37 -8.18 19.03 7.06
CA SER A 37 -7.18 19.99 7.51
C SER A 37 -6.55 20.77 6.34
N ILE A 38 -6.42 20.15 5.16
CA ILE A 38 -5.94 20.78 3.93
C ILE A 38 -6.81 21.99 3.55
N LEU A 39 -8.12 21.91 3.79
CA LEU A 39 -9.10 22.96 3.50
C LEU A 39 -9.10 24.10 4.53
N THR A 40 -8.56 23.85 5.72
CA THR A 40 -8.58 24.83 6.83
C THR A 40 -7.32 25.68 6.91
N HIS A 41 -6.25 25.32 6.19
CA HIS A 41 -4.99 26.08 6.22
C HIS A 41 -5.18 27.49 5.64
N SER A 42 -4.55 28.48 6.28
CA SER A 42 -4.64 29.89 5.90
C SER A 42 -3.80 30.19 4.65
N SER A 43 -4.24 29.71 3.48
CA SER A 43 -3.70 30.12 2.19
C SER A 43 -4.77 30.89 1.40
N LYS A 44 -4.34 31.84 0.57
CA LYS A 44 -5.25 32.64 -0.27
C LYS A 44 -5.91 31.81 -1.38
N SER A 45 -5.32 30.67 -1.75
CA SER A 45 -5.73 29.77 -2.85
C SER A 45 -6.15 28.39 -2.34
N ARG A 46 -6.90 28.33 -1.24
CA ARG A 46 -7.41 27.07 -0.70
C ARG A 46 -8.64 26.61 -1.49
N PRO A 47 -8.82 25.29 -1.70
CA PRO A 47 -10.06 24.79 -2.26
C PRO A 47 -11.17 24.86 -1.22
N ASP A 48 -12.42 24.94 -1.67
CA ASP A 48 -13.61 24.89 -0.82
C ASP A 48 -14.01 23.45 -0.49
N GLY A 49 -13.63 22.51 -1.37
CA GLY A 49 -13.73 21.06 -1.14
C GLY A 49 -12.76 20.26 -1.99
N ILE A 50 -12.53 19.01 -1.60
CA ILE A 50 -11.77 18.01 -2.37
C ILE A 50 -12.76 17.04 -3.00
N LEU A 51 -12.72 16.95 -4.33
CA LEU A 51 -13.62 16.10 -5.13
C LEU A 51 -12.88 14.81 -5.52
N CYS A 52 -13.44 13.68 -5.10
CA CYS A 52 -12.94 12.34 -5.36
C CYS A 52 -14.00 11.56 -6.13
N ILE A 53 -13.71 11.21 -7.39
CA ILE A 53 -14.62 10.46 -8.26
C ILE A 53 -13.93 9.13 -8.61
N LEU A 54 -14.59 8.01 -8.35
CA LEU A 54 -14.06 6.68 -8.65
C LEU A 54 -14.50 6.17 -10.04
N GLY A 55 -13.87 5.09 -10.48
CA GLY A 55 -14.28 4.33 -11.66
C GLY A 55 -14.22 5.09 -12.98
N ILE A 56 -15.07 4.66 -13.91
CA ILE A 56 -15.14 5.20 -15.27
C ILE A 56 -15.44 6.70 -15.30
N ASP A 57 -16.16 7.22 -14.31
CA ASP A 57 -16.58 8.62 -14.23
C ASP A 57 -15.41 9.60 -14.05
N SER A 58 -14.26 9.14 -13.56
CA SER A 58 -12.99 9.89 -13.56
C SER A 58 -11.94 9.33 -14.51
N ARG A 59 -12.34 8.40 -15.39
CA ARG A 59 -11.44 7.57 -16.22
C ARG A 59 -10.41 6.82 -15.38
N TYR A 60 -10.86 6.23 -14.27
CA TYR A 60 -10.07 5.45 -13.33
C TYR A 60 -8.90 6.25 -12.75
N ASN A 61 -9.17 7.48 -12.28
CA ASN A 61 -8.12 8.33 -11.73
C ASN A 61 -7.51 7.72 -10.45
N GLU A 62 -6.20 7.45 -10.51
CA GLU A 62 -5.45 6.80 -9.43
C GLU A 62 -5.40 7.62 -8.14
N GLY A 63 -5.32 8.95 -8.22
CA GLY A 63 -5.28 9.79 -7.03
C GLY A 63 -6.63 9.81 -6.29
N CYS A 64 -7.75 9.79 -7.02
CA CYS A 64 -9.08 9.59 -6.43
C CYS A 64 -9.18 8.22 -5.74
N ARG A 65 -8.74 7.16 -6.42
CA ARG A 65 -8.73 5.80 -5.85
C ARG A 65 -7.87 5.71 -4.58
N GLU A 66 -6.71 6.35 -4.57
CA GLU A 66 -5.84 6.42 -3.40
C GLU A 66 -6.51 7.14 -2.21
N LEU A 67 -7.15 8.28 -2.47
CA LEU A 67 -7.90 9.02 -1.43
C LEU A 67 -9.06 8.19 -0.87
N ALA A 68 -9.85 7.55 -1.72
CA ALA A 68 -10.94 6.69 -1.29
C ALA A 68 -10.42 5.52 -0.44
N ASN A 69 -9.34 4.86 -0.88
CA ASN A 69 -8.71 3.77 -0.12
C ASN A 69 -8.16 4.22 1.23
N TYR A 70 -7.59 5.43 1.31
CA TYR A 70 -7.18 6.01 2.57
C TYR A 70 -8.39 6.19 3.51
N LEU A 71 -9.47 6.80 3.06
CA LEU A 71 -10.65 7.06 3.89
C LEU A 71 -11.43 5.80 4.27
N LEU A 72 -11.45 4.81 3.38
CA LEU A 72 -12.32 3.65 3.44
C LEU A 72 -11.54 2.34 3.66
N PHE A 73 -10.37 2.44 4.29
CA PHE A 73 -9.61 1.27 4.77
C PHE A 73 -9.23 0.25 3.69
N GLY A 74 -8.93 0.74 2.48
CA GLY A 74 -8.52 -0.11 1.34
C GLY A 74 -9.68 -0.82 0.64
N LEU A 75 -10.92 -0.33 0.82
CA LEU A 75 -12.14 -0.91 0.23
C LEU A 75 -12.05 -1.18 -1.29
N TYR A 76 -11.36 -0.29 -2.01
CA TYR A 76 -11.18 -0.28 -3.46
C TYR A 76 -9.77 -0.69 -3.86
N ASN A 77 -9.04 -1.37 -2.98
CA ASN A 77 -7.71 -1.91 -3.26
C ASN A 77 -7.83 -3.41 -3.55
N GLN A 78 -8.79 -3.78 -4.40
CA GLN A 78 -9.13 -5.17 -4.66
C GLN A 78 -8.16 -5.79 -5.67
N ASN A 79 -7.63 -6.96 -5.32
CA ASN A 79 -7.00 -7.84 -6.29
C ASN A 79 -8.09 -8.57 -7.09
N VAL A 80 -7.75 -9.05 -8.29
CA VAL A 80 -8.67 -9.79 -9.19
C VAL A 80 -9.44 -10.95 -8.49
N GLY A 81 -8.89 -11.51 -7.41
CA GLY A 81 -9.53 -12.60 -6.64
C GLY A 81 -10.60 -12.18 -5.62
N ASP A 82 -10.82 -10.88 -5.37
CA ASP A 82 -11.86 -10.42 -4.44
C ASP A 82 -13.22 -10.16 -5.11
N PHE A 83 -13.24 -9.93 -6.44
CA PHE A 83 -14.48 -9.80 -7.23
C PHE A 83 -15.34 -11.08 -7.19
N GLU A 84 -14.69 -12.25 -7.16
CA GLU A 84 -15.39 -13.54 -7.03
C GLU A 84 -16.13 -13.69 -5.69
N LYS A 85 -15.73 -12.93 -4.65
CA LYS A 85 -16.35 -12.99 -3.32
C LYS A 85 -17.54 -12.03 -3.17
N THR A 86 -17.53 -10.90 -3.87
CA THR A 86 -18.61 -9.90 -3.80
C THR A 86 -19.73 -10.19 -4.81
N GLY A 87 -19.40 -10.81 -5.95
CA GLY A 87 -20.36 -11.12 -7.01
C GLY A 87 -20.78 -9.90 -7.84
N PHE A 88 -20.13 -8.75 -7.67
CA PHE A 88 -20.37 -7.51 -8.41
C PHE A 88 -19.13 -7.12 -9.23
N SER A 89 -19.35 -6.45 -10.38
CA SER A 89 -18.26 -5.93 -11.20
C SER A 89 -17.58 -4.72 -10.54
N GLU A 90 -16.34 -4.45 -10.97
CA GLU A 90 -15.59 -3.25 -10.58
C GLU A 90 -16.37 -1.97 -10.89
N GLU A 91 -17.03 -1.90 -12.04
CA GLU A 91 -17.87 -0.76 -12.45
C GLU A 91 -18.98 -0.44 -11.45
N VAL A 92 -19.63 -1.47 -10.88
CA VAL A 92 -20.68 -1.28 -9.89
C VAL A 92 -20.11 -0.81 -8.56
N LEU A 93 -18.95 -1.32 -8.14
CA LEU A 93 -18.32 -0.95 -6.87
C LEU A 93 -17.69 0.45 -6.93
N ASP A 94 -17.19 0.85 -8.09
CA ASP A 94 -16.53 2.14 -8.27
C ASP A 94 -17.50 3.30 -8.56
N ASP A 95 -18.83 3.05 -8.64
CA ASP A 95 -19.85 4.09 -8.81
C ASP A 95 -20.07 4.89 -7.51
N VAL A 96 -19.08 5.73 -7.18
CA VAL A 96 -18.99 6.52 -5.95
C VAL A 96 -18.34 7.88 -6.22
N ILE A 97 -18.96 8.93 -5.68
CA ILE A 97 -18.43 10.30 -5.69
C ILE A 97 -18.41 10.83 -4.27
N ILE A 98 -17.25 11.32 -3.82
CA ILE A 98 -17.07 11.90 -2.48
C ILE A 98 -16.62 13.35 -2.64
N LEU A 99 -17.36 14.28 -2.06
CA LEU A 99 -16.94 15.68 -1.93
C LEU A 99 -16.72 16.00 -0.45
N ILE A 100 -15.46 16.25 -0.11
CA ILE A 100 -15.04 16.56 1.26
C ILE A 100 -14.93 18.07 1.39
N LYS A 101 -15.79 18.68 2.21
CA LYS A 101 -15.73 20.10 2.57
C LYS A 101 -15.12 20.25 3.96
N SER A 102 -14.84 21.49 4.37
CA SER A 102 -14.18 21.77 5.65
C SER A 102 -14.97 21.30 6.87
N ASP A 103 -16.30 21.24 6.75
CA ASP A 103 -17.25 20.99 7.84
C ASP A 103 -18.32 19.95 7.49
N SER A 104 -18.41 19.50 6.23
CA SER A 104 -19.34 18.47 5.77
C SER A 104 -18.71 17.53 4.75
N VAL A 105 -19.38 16.41 4.50
CA VAL A 105 -19.01 15.47 3.45
C VAL A 105 -20.27 15.12 2.68
N HIS A 106 -20.20 15.18 1.35
CA HIS A 106 -21.24 14.63 0.50
C HIS A 106 -20.71 13.35 -0.12
N LEU A 107 -21.56 12.32 -0.16
CA LEU A 107 -21.23 11.03 -0.74
C LEU A 107 -22.39 10.56 -1.61
N TYR A 108 -22.15 10.48 -2.91
CA TYR A 108 -23.01 9.73 -3.83
C TYR A 108 -22.51 8.29 -3.92
N CYS A 109 -23.45 7.35 -3.93
CA CYS A 109 -23.18 5.95 -4.25
C CYS A 109 -24.46 5.24 -4.69
N ASN A 110 -24.32 4.18 -5.48
CA ASN A 110 -25.44 3.29 -5.77
C ASN A 110 -25.88 2.46 -4.52
N PRO A 111 -27.06 1.81 -4.55
CA PRO A 111 -27.58 1.05 -3.42
C PRO A 111 -26.69 -0.13 -2.99
N VAL A 112 -25.93 -0.70 -3.94
CA VAL A 112 -24.96 -1.77 -3.66
C VAL A 112 -23.85 -1.26 -2.75
N ASN A 113 -23.22 -0.15 -3.14
CA ASN A 113 -22.15 0.50 -2.39
C ASN A 113 -22.60 1.03 -1.04
N TYR A 114 -23.84 1.50 -0.92
CA TYR A 114 -24.38 1.99 0.35
C TYR A 114 -24.18 0.99 1.50
N ARG A 115 -24.38 -0.31 1.24
CA ARG A 115 -24.24 -1.38 2.24
C ARG A 115 -22.80 -1.55 2.74
N TYR A 116 -21.81 -1.30 1.88
CA TYR A 116 -20.38 -1.41 2.21
C TYR A 116 -19.82 -0.11 2.82
N LEU A 117 -20.30 1.03 2.34
CA LEU A 117 -19.84 2.36 2.77
C LEU A 117 -20.43 2.78 4.11
N SER A 118 -21.71 2.53 4.34
CA SER A 118 -22.42 2.99 5.54
C SER A 118 -21.70 2.64 6.85
N PRO A 119 -21.21 1.39 7.08
CA PRO A 119 -20.43 1.07 8.27
C PRO A 119 -19.16 1.93 8.45
N CYS A 120 -18.50 2.31 7.35
CA CYS A 120 -17.25 3.07 7.35
C CYS A 120 -17.49 4.56 7.63
N VAL A 121 -18.58 5.13 7.09
CA VAL A 121 -18.78 6.58 7.02
C VAL A 121 -19.90 7.12 7.91
N ALA A 122 -20.80 6.28 8.44
CA ALA A 122 -21.97 6.74 9.21
C ALA A 122 -21.64 7.63 10.43
N HIS A 123 -20.38 7.60 10.90
CA HIS A 123 -19.89 8.37 12.02
C HIS A 123 -19.32 9.74 11.62
N TRP A 124 -19.20 10.02 10.32
CA TRP A 124 -18.71 11.30 9.81
C TRP A 124 -19.68 12.43 10.13
N ARG A 125 -19.12 13.57 10.56
CA ARG A 125 -19.91 14.74 10.92
C ARG A 125 -20.45 15.41 9.66
N ASN A 126 -21.73 15.80 9.70
CA ASN A 126 -22.42 16.48 8.60
C ASN A 126 -22.29 15.72 7.27
N LEU A 127 -22.53 14.40 7.33
CA LEU A 127 -22.55 13.55 6.15
C LEU A 127 -23.89 13.68 5.40
N HIS A 128 -23.82 13.90 4.10
CA HIS A 128 -24.94 13.96 3.18
C HIS A 128 -24.84 12.81 2.18
N PHE A 129 -25.71 11.81 2.32
CA PHE A 129 -25.81 10.71 1.37
C PHE A 129 -26.72 11.06 0.20
N HIS A 130 -26.25 10.78 -1.02
CA HIS A 130 -26.99 10.84 -2.27
C HIS A 130 -27.08 9.41 -2.81
N CYS A 131 -28.15 8.70 -2.47
CA CYS A 131 -28.33 7.31 -2.84
C CYS A 131 -29.82 7.07 -3.08
N MET A 132 -30.16 6.48 -4.23
CA MET A 132 -31.52 6.03 -4.51
C MET A 132 -31.84 4.77 -3.71
N THR A 133 -33.13 4.43 -3.61
CA THR A 133 -33.54 3.10 -3.15
C THR A 133 -33.27 2.05 -4.22
N GLU A 134 -33.24 0.76 -3.83
CA GLU A 134 -33.03 -0.36 -4.77
C GLU A 134 -34.08 -0.36 -5.89
N ASN A 135 -35.34 -0.04 -5.58
CA ASN A 135 -36.42 -0.01 -6.57
C ASN A 135 -36.30 1.17 -7.53
N GLU A 136 -35.89 2.34 -7.04
CA GLU A 136 -35.69 3.52 -7.89
C GLU A 136 -34.50 3.34 -8.84
N TYR A 137 -33.47 2.61 -8.39
CA TYR A 137 -32.26 2.34 -9.17
C TYR A 137 -32.46 1.28 -10.28
N GLU A 138 -33.63 0.61 -10.35
CA GLU A 138 -33.94 -0.29 -11.47
C GLU A 138 -34.15 0.46 -12.80
N ASP A 139 -34.47 1.76 -12.73
CA ASP A 139 -34.54 2.64 -13.90
C ASP A 139 -33.16 3.27 -14.15
N GLU A 140 -32.43 2.72 -15.13
CA GLU A 140 -31.07 3.15 -15.48
C GLU A 140 -31.02 4.62 -15.91
N GLU A 141 -32.04 5.13 -16.60
CA GLU A 141 -32.09 6.53 -17.04
C GLU A 141 -32.26 7.45 -15.83
N ALA A 142 -33.24 7.15 -14.97
CA ALA A 142 -33.44 7.91 -13.73
C ALA A 142 -32.23 7.84 -12.79
N ALA A 143 -31.52 6.71 -12.75
CA ALA A 143 -30.31 6.53 -11.95
C ALA A 143 -29.15 7.44 -12.43
N GLU A 144 -28.91 7.50 -13.74
CA GLU A 144 -27.90 8.38 -14.31
C GLU A 144 -28.27 9.87 -14.13
N GLU A 145 -29.53 10.24 -14.35
CA GLU A 145 -30.02 11.61 -14.09
C GLU A 145 -29.84 12.00 -12.61
N PHE A 146 -30.17 11.10 -11.68
CA PHE A 146 -29.99 11.33 -10.25
C PHE A 146 -28.53 11.49 -9.87
N LYS A 147 -27.61 10.69 -10.46
CA LYS A 147 -26.16 10.83 -10.24
C LYS A 147 -25.67 12.21 -10.68
N ILE A 148 -26.07 12.67 -11.86
CA ILE A 148 -25.70 13.99 -12.39
C ILE A 148 -26.26 15.09 -11.49
N ALA A 149 -27.55 15.03 -11.13
CA ALA A 149 -28.18 16.01 -10.26
C ALA A 149 -27.53 16.06 -8.87
N SER A 150 -27.18 14.89 -8.31
CA SER A 150 -26.44 14.77 -7.06
C SER A 150 -25.07 15.43 -7.18
N PHE A 151 -24.33 15.15 -8.24
CA PHE A 151 -23.02 15.77 -8.49
C PHE A 151 -23.12 17.30 -8.55
N VAL A 152 -24.10 17.84 -9.27
CA VAL A 152 -24.37 19.29 -9.35
C VAL A 152 -24.67 19.87 -7.96
N ASP A 153 -25.54 19.21 -7.19
CA ASP A 153 -25.89 19.65 -5.84
C ASP A 153 -24.68 19.68 -4.89
N MET A 154 -23.83 18.66 -4.96
CA MET A 154 -22.62 18.56 -4.14
C MET A 154 -21.72 19.79 -4.33
N VAL A 155 -21.46 20.17 -5.59
CA VAL A 155 -20.47 21.21 -5.94
C VAL A 155 -21.01 22.64 -5.94
N ARG A 156 -22.33 22.84 -5.90
CA ARG A 156 -22.98 24.15 -6.14
C ARG A 156 -22.48 25.31 -5.27
N ASP A 157 -22.04 25.01 -4.05
CA ASP A 157 -21.59 25.98 -3.05
C ASP A 157 -20.05 26.14 -3.02
N CYS A 158 -19.34 25.54 -3.99
CA CYS A 158 -17.90 25.67 -4.16
C CYS A 158 -17.57 26.71 -5.24
N SER A 159 -16.41 27.36 -5.12
CA SER A 159 -15.81 28.16 -6.21
C SER A 159 -14.47 27.58 -6.65
N ARG A 160 -13.73 26.96 -5.72
CA ARG A 160 -12.47 26.26 -5.96
C ARG A 160 -12.56 24.83 -5.51
N ILE A 161 -12.13 23.90 -6.37
CA ILE A 161 -12.23 22.47 -6.11
C ILE A 161 -10.83 21.83 -6.21
N GLY A 162 -10.46 21.12 -5.15
CA GLY A 162 -9.24 20.32 -5.10
C GLY A 162 -9.45 18.97 -5.77
N ILE A 163 -8.56 18.62 -6.70
CA ILE A 163 -8.56 17.33 -7.40
C ILE A 163 -7.34 16.53 -6.94
N PRO A 164 -7.51 15.30 -6.43
CA PRO A 164 -6.41 14.38 -6.18
C PRO A 164 -5.95 13.81 -7.53
N TYR A 165 -5.23 14.60 -8.32
CA TYR A 165 -4.95 14.31 -9.72
C TYR A 165 -3.95 13.17 -9.93
N SER A 166 -2.94 13.09 -9.06
CA SER A 166 -1.82 12.15 -9.12
C SER A 166 -1.78 11.26 -7.89
N SER A 167 -1.28 10.03 -8.06
CA SER A 167 -0.98 9.10 -6.97
C SER A 167 0.50 9.05 -6.64
N GLN A 168 0.84 8.43 -5.51
CA GLN A 168 2.24 8.19 -5.10
C GLN A 168 3.11 7.64 -6.24
N GLY A 169 4.28 8.26 -6.45
CA GLY A 169 5.28 7.80 -7.41
C GLY A 169 5.15 8.38 -8.83
N HIS A 170 4.02 9.00 -9.17
CA HIS A 170 3.77 9.57 -10.50
C HIS A 170 3.13 10.95 -10.43
N LEU A 171 3.89 11.96 -9.97
CA LEU A 171 3.43 13.35 -10.06
C LEU A 171 3.30 13.75 -11.53
N GLN A 172 2.06 13.83 -12.00
CA GLN A 172 1.74 14.29 -13.33
C GLN A 172 1.61 15.80 -13.34
N ILE A 173 1.88 16.42 -14.50
CA ILE A 173 1.59 17.84 -14.69
C ILE A 173 0.07 17.99 -14.66
N PHE A 174 -0.44 18.79 -13.74
CA PHE A 174 -1.86 19.05 -13.61
C PHE A 174 -2.40 19.73 -14.88
N ASP A 175 -3.40 19.10 -15.49
CA ASP A 175 -4.10 19.64 -16.65
C ASP A 175 -5.61 19.61 -16.40
N MET A 176 -6.20 20.79 -16.19
CA MET A 176 -7.64 20.92 -15.96
C MET A 176 -8.48 20.41 -17.13
N PHE A 177 -7.95 20.43 -18.37
CA PHE A 177 -8.67 19.95 -19.55
C PHE A 177 -8.70 18.42 -19.62
N VAL A 178 -7.85 17.72 -18.87
CA VAL A 178 -7.99 16.28 -18.66
C VAL A 178 -9.18 16.01 -17.74
N VAL A 179 -9.32 16.80 -16.67
CA VAL A 179 -10.45 16.70 -15.73
C VAL A 179 -11.77 17.06 -16.42
N GLU A 180 -11.79 18.09 -17.27
CA GLU A 180 -12.98 18.46 -18.07
C GLU A 180 -13.46 17.34 -19.00
N LYS A 181 -12.61 16.36 -19.32
CA LYS A 181 -12.95 15.21 -20.16
C LYS A 181 -13.46 13.99 -19.38
N TRP A 182 -13.55 14.09 -18.05
CA TRP A 182 -14.11 13.03 -17.21
C TRP A 182 -15.61 12.93 -17.45
N PRO A 183 -16.18 11.72 -17.66
CA PRO A 183 -17.59 11.56 -18.02
C PRO A 183 -18.58 12.33 -17.14
N ILE A 184 -18.49 12.22 -15.81
CA ILE A 184 -19.38 12.95 -14.90
C ILE A 184 -19.17 14.47 -14.95
N VAL A 185 -17.93 14.92 -15.19
CA VAL A 185 -17.62 16.34 -15.35
C VAL A 185 -18.18 16.88 -16.66
N GLN A 186 -18.16 16.09 -17.74
CA GLN A 186 -18.82 16.45 -19.00
C GLN A 186 -20.35 16.48 -18.85
N ALA A 187 -20.91 15.55 -18.08
CA ALA A 187 -22.34 15.52 -17.81
C ALA A 187 -22.84 16.76 -17.05
N PHE A 188 -21.96 17.46 -16.33
CA PHE A 188 -22.27 18.75 -15.72
C PHE A 188 -22.78 19.79 -16.72
N ALA A 189 -22.32 19.75 -17.98
CA ALA A 189 -22.71 20.70 -19.01
C ALA A 189 -24.06 20.37 -19.68
N LEU A 190 -24.71 19.25 -19.34
CA LEU A 190 -25.99 18.86 -19.93
C LEU A 190 -27.10 19.85 -19.54
N GLU A 191 -27.81 20.36 -20.53
CA GLU A 191 -28.95 21.26 -20.32
C GLU A 191 -30.09 20.53 -19.58
N GLY A 192 -30.73 21.22 -18.62
CA GLY A 192 -31.89 20.73 -17.87
C GLY A 192 -31.57 19.96 -16.59
N ILE A 193 -30.50 19.17 -16.58
CA ILE A 193 -30.13 18.28 -15.44
C ILE A 193 -28.76 18.66 -14.86
N GLY A 194 -27.86 19.15 -15.71
CA GLY A 194 -26.53 19.62 -15.33
C GLY A 194 -26.54 21.01 -14.69
N GLY A 195 -25.35 21.52 -14.40
CA GLY A 195 -25.15 22.83 -13.79
C GLY A 195 -25.00 24.01 -14.75
N ASP A 196 -25.26 23.75 -16.05
CA ASP A 196 -25.23 24.66 -17.20
C ASP A 196 -23.82 25.24 -17.50
N GLY A 197 -23.29 24.92 -18.68
CA GLY A 197 -21.94 25.29 -19.13
C GLY A 197 -20.81 24.34 -18.69
N PHE A 198 -19.59 24.59 -19.16
CA PHE A 198 -18.40 23.79 -18.84
C PHE A 198 -18.01 23.92 -17.35
N PHE A 199 -17.55 22.82 -16.77
CA PHE A 199 -17.27 22.75 -15.32
C PHE A 199 -16.14 23.70 -14.93
N THR A 200 -15.03 23.70 -15.68
CA THR A 200 -13.87 24.59 -15.49
C THR A 200 -14.15 26.06 -15.78
N MET A 201 -15.27 26.41 -16.43
CA MET A 201 -15.70 27.80 -16.55
C MET A 201 -16.39 28.30 -15.28
N LYS A 202 -16.96 27.39 -14.49
CA LYS A 202 -17.70 27.71 -13.25
C LYS A 202 -16.84 27.56 -12.00
N TYR A 203 -15.96 26.55 -11.97
CA TYR A 203 -15.13 26.24 -10.82
C TYR A 203 -13.64 26.27 -11.19
N GLU A 204 -12.84 26.90 -10.33
CA GLU A 204 -11.39 26.88 -10.43
C GLU A 204 -10.85 25.55 -9.86
N LEU A 205 -10.15 24.78 -10.69
CA LEU A 205 -9.59 23.49 -10.28
C LEU A 205 -8.14 23.63 -9.85
N GLN A 206 -7.78 22.93 -8.77
CA GLN A 206 -6.42 22.90 -8.25
C GLN A 206 -5.99 21.48 -7.88
N ASP A 207 -4.74 21.16 -8.15
CA ASP A 207 -4.15 19.89 -7.71
C ASP A 207 -3.90 19.90 -6.19
N VAL A 208 -4.39 18.88 -5.49
CA VAL A 208 -4.14 18.68 -4.05
C VAL A 208 -3.32 17.41 -3.75
N SER A 209 -2.80 16.74 -4.78
CA SER A 209 -2.09 15.46 -4.66
C SER A 209 -0.92 15.52 -3.68
N LEU A 210 -0.11 16.58 -3.74
CA LEU A 210 1.03 16.73 -2.83
C LEU A 210 0.61 16.94 -1.37
N ASN A 211 -0.47 17.69 -1.12
CA ASN A 211 -1.00 17.90 0.22
C ASN A 211 -1.56 16.60 0.81
N LEU A 212 -2.28 15.84 -0.02
CA LEU A 212 -2.81 14.54 0.34
C LEU A 212 -1.70 13.51 0.59
N TRP A 213 -0.64 13.53 -0.22
CA TRP A 213 0.52 12.67 0.00
C TRP A 213 1.15 12.88 1.38
N ASN A 214 1.28 14.13 1.82
CA ASN A 214 1.74 14.46 3.17
C ASN A 214 0.80 13.97 4.28
N VAL A 215 -0.50 13.82 3.98
CA VAL A 215 -1.47 13.20 4.90
C VAL A 215 -1.26 11.69 4.95
N TYR A 216 -1.15 11.03 3.80
CA TYR A 216 -1.01 9.57 3.69
C TYR A 216 0.32 9.07 4.29
N SER A 217 1.37 9.88 4.20
CA SER A 217 2.70 9.58 4.74
C SER A 217 2.76 9.50 6.27
N LYS A 218 1.70 9.95 6.97
CA LYS A 218 1.63 9.88 8.44
C LYS A 218 1.19 8.48 8.87
N MET A 219 1.94 7.88 9.78
CA MET A 219 1.55 6.61 10.40
C MET A 219 0.28 6.81 11.24
N ASP A 220 -0.70 5.93 11.04
CA ASP A 220 -1.94 5.87 11.79
C ASP A 220 -2.20 4.41 12.21
N PRO A 221 -3.22 4.13 13.06
CA PRO A 221 -3.45 2.77 13.55
C PRO A 221 -3.66 1.73 12.44
N VAL A 222 -4.24 2.11 11.30
CA VAL A 222 -4.53 1.18 10.20
C VAL A 222 -3.30 0.94 9.34
N SER A 223 -2.50 1.98 9.05
CA SER A 223 -1.22 1.78 8.37
C SER A 223 -0.22 1.04 9.25
N LEU A 224 -0.25 1.24 10.58
CA LEU A 224 0.51 0.44 11.53
C LEU A 224 0.03 -1.01 11.58
N GLU A 225 -1.28 -1.27 11.61
CA GLU A 225 -1.84 -2.63 11.57
C GLU A 225 -1.38 -3.34 10.29
N SER A 226 -1.53 -2.70 9.13
CA SER A 226 -1.05 -3.22 7.84
C SER A 226 0.45 -3.52 7.85
N LEU A 227 1.25 -2.61 8.41
CA LEU A 227 2.70 -2.80 8.55
C LEU A 227 3.03 -4.04 9.39
N LEU A 228 2.30 -4.28 10.48
CA LEU A 228 2.54 -5.39 11.38
C LEU A 228 1.97 -6.72 10.85
N SER A 229 0.81 -6.72 10.22
CA SER A 229 0.11 -7.93 9.78
C SER A 229 0.52 -8.43 8.40
N GLU A 230 0.96 -7.53 7.51
CA GLU A 230 1.24 -7.86 6.10
C GLU A 230 2.73 -7.66 5.78
N ASP A 231 3.21 -6.42 5.93
CA ASP A 231 4.57 -6.06 5.51
C ASP A 231 5.64 -6.74 6.36
N LEU A 232 5.49 -6.73 7.69
CA LEU A 232 6.44 -7.33 8.62
C LEU A 232 6.52 -8.84 8.43
N VAL A 233 5.38 -9.52 8.23
CA VAL A 233 5.35 -10.97 7.99
C VAL A 233 6.11 -11.33 6.71
N THR A 234 5.86 -10.57 5.63
CA THR A 234 6.56 -10.76 4.36
C THR A 234 8.06 -10.47 4.50
N PHE A 235 8.41 -9.44 5.27
CA PHE A 235 9.79 -9.06 5.56
C PHE A 235 10.52 -10.13 6.38
N GLU A 236 9.89 -10.68 7.42
CA GLU A 236 10.44 -11.78 8.23
C GLU A 236 10.63 -13.06 7.42
N HIS A 237 9.71 -13.36 6.49
CA HIS A 237 9.87 -14.49 5.58
C HIS A 237 11.17 -14.41 4.78
N GLN A 238 11.60 -13.21 4.38
CA GLN A 238 12.87 -13.04 3.66
C GLN A 238 14.07 -13.44 4.51
N TRP A 239 14.02 -13.18 5.82
CA TRP A 239 15.07 -13.62 6.75
C TRP A 239 15.10 -15.14 6.88
N THR A 240 13.94 -15.78 6.94
CA THR A 240 13.85 -17.25 6.94
C THR A 240 14.45 -17.84 5.66
N SER A 241 14.09 -17.30 4.49
CA SER A 241 14.65 -17.72 3.20
C SER A 241 16.15 -17.45 3.09
N PHE A 242 16.63 -16.33 3.64
CA PHE A 242 18.06 -16.04 3.73
C PHE A 242 18.81 -17.09 4.55
N PHE A 243 18.29 -17.47 5.72
CA PHE A 243 18.94 -18.46 6.59
C PHE A 243 18.92 -19.87 6.00
N ALA A 244 17.91 -20.23 5.22
CA ALA A 244 17.86 -21.54 4.54
C ALA A 244 19.08 -21.79 3.62
N ASN A 245 19.72 -20.73 3.10
CA ASN A 245 20.98 -20.86 2.34
C ASN A 245 22.14 -21.43 3.17
N PHE A 246 22.09 -21.29 4.49
CA PHE A 246 23.13 -21.71 5.43
C PHE A 246 22.84 -23.07 6.07
N ASP A 247 21.64 -23.63 5.85
CA ASP A 247 21.25 -24.98 6.31
C ASP A 247 21.83 -26.07 5.38
N THR A 248 23.15 -26.03 5.16
CA THR A 248 23.90 -26.94 4.29
C THR A 248 25.13 -27.49 5.02
N GLU A 249 25.67 -28.62 4.56
CA GLU A 249 26.90 -29.16 5.16
C GLU A 249 28.10 -28.23 4.90
N ILE A 250 29.08 -28.26 5.81
CA ILE A 250 30.24 -27.35 5.82
C ILE A 250 30.97 -27.24 4.45
N PRO A 251 31.22 -28.33 3.70
CA PRO A 251 31.89 -28.22 2.40
C PRO A 251 31.11 -27.36 1.39
N PHE A 252 29.78 -27.40 1.44
CA PHE A 252 28.92 -26.61 0.56
C PHE A 252 28.79 -25.17 1.06
N LEU A 253 28.75 -24.97 2.38
CA LEU A 253 28.77 -23.63 2.99
C LEU A 253 29.99 -22.80 2.56
N LEU A 254 31.15 -23.44 2.42
CA LEU A 254 32.40 -22.79 2.00
C LEU A 254 32.34 -22.24 0.56
N GLU A 255 31.52 -22.85 -0.29
CA GLU A 255 31.30 -22.42 -1.68
C GLU A 255 30.09 -21.48 -1.84
N LEU A 256 29.42 -21.10 -0.74
CA LEU A 256 28.33 -20.14 -0.79
C LEU A 256 28.87 -18.75 -1.12
N SER A 257 28.32 -18.13 -2.17
CA SER A 257 28.68 -16.77 -2.59
C SER A 257 27.82 -15.69 -1.91
N GLU A 258 28.33 -14.46 -1.83
CA GLU A 258 27.55 -13.29 -1.40
C GLU A 258 26.29 -13.11 -2.27
N SER A 259 26.41 -13.43 -3.57
CA SER A 259 25.29 -13.41 -4.53
C SER A 259 24.23 -14.47 -4.20
N GLN A 260 24.63 -15.71 -3.96
CA GLN A 260 23.69 -16.77 -3.61
C GLN A 260 23.01 -16.48 -2.27
N ALA A 261 23.79 -16.14 -1.25
CA ALA A 261 23.27 -15.86 0.09
C ALA A 261 22.29 -14.67 0.10
N GLY A 262 22.58 -13.61 -0.66
CA GLY A 262 21.75 -12.41 -0.70
C GLY A 262 20.55 -12.46 -1.66
N GLU A 263 20.37 -13.54 -2.43
CA GLU A 263 19.31 -13.63 -3.45
C GLU A 263 17.90 -13.32 -2.91
N PRO A 264 17.46 -13.87 -1.76
CA PRO A 264 16.10 -13.61 -1.26
C PRO A 264 15.84 -12.13 -1.04
N PHE A 265 16.82 -11.40 -0.48
CA PHE A 265 16.70 -9.97 -0.22
C PHE A 265 16.69 -9.15 -1.51
N ARG A 266 17.54 -9.51 -2.49
CA ARG A 266 17.59 -8.80 -3.76
C ARG A 266 16.32 -8.97 -4.56
N SER A 267 15.83 -10.20 -4.69
CA SER A 267 14.63 -10.49 -5.46
C SER A 267 13.42 -9.81 -4.83
N TYR A 268 13.25 -9.93 -3.51
CA TYR A 268 12.21 -9.21 -2.77
C TYR A 268 12.23 -7.69 -3.02
N PHE A 269 13.40 -7.07 -2.89
CA PHE A 269 13.55 -5.63 -3.12
C PHE A 269 13.32 -5.24 -4.59
N SER A 270 13.91 -5.98 -5.55
CA SER A 270 13.78 -5.73 -7.00
C SER A 270 12.32 -5.76 -7.43
N HIS A 271 11.61 -6.83 -7.08
CA HIS A 271 10.21 -7.03 -7.46
C HIS A 271 9.32 -5.95 -6.85
N GLY A 272 9.57 -5.56 -5.60
CA GLY A 272 8.82 -4.48 -4.96
C GLY A 272 9.09 -3.10 -5.58
N MET A 273 10.32 -2.80 -6.00
CA MET A 273 10.65 -1.55 -6.71
C MET A 273 9.97 -1.48 -8.08
N ILE A 274 9.92 -2.59 -8.83
CA ILE A 274 9.21 -2.66 -10.11
C ILE A 274 7.71 -2.46 -9.92
N SER A 275 7.12 -3.13 -8.93
CA SER A 275 5.67 -3.04 -8.63
C SER A 275 5.23 -1.66 -8.13
N SER A 276 6.14 -0.87 -7.57
CA SER A 276 5.80 0.37 -6.88
C SER A 276 6.09 1.63 -7.71
N HIS A 277 6.72 1.48 -8.87
CA HIS A 277 7.22 2.59 -9.68
C HIS A 277 8.07 3.61 -8.88
N ILE A 278 8.63 3.21 -7.74
CA ILE A 278 9.50 4.05 -6.92
C ILE A 278 10.81 4.25 -7.68
N THR A 279 11.12 5.50 -8.02
CA THR A 279 12.38 5.89 -8.68
C THR A 279 13.46 6.29 -7.68
N GLU A 280 13.15 6.27 -6.38
CA GLU A 280 14.04 6.69 -5.30
C GLU A 280 15.12 5.63 -5.01
N ASN A 281 16.20 5.69 -5.76
CA ASN A 281 17.43 4.94 -5.48
C ASN A 281 18.24 5.64 -4.38
N SER A 282 17.69 5.73 -3.16
CA SER A 282 18.50 6.19 -2.03
C SER A 282 19.59 5.13 -1.75
N PRO A 283 20.88 5.49 -1.74
CA PRO A 283 21.96 4.52 -1.56
C PRO A 283 21.92 3.84 -0.18
N ASN A 284 21.26 4.47 0.80
CA ASN A 284 21.17 4.00 2.18
C ASN A 284 20.05 2.97 2.42
N ARG A 285 19.19 2.68 1.42
CA ARG A 285 18.07 1.74 1.53
C ARG A 285 18.21 0.59 0.54
N GLN A 286 19.37 -0.07 0.52
CA GLN A 286 19.58 -1.24 -0.32
C GLN A 286 19.90 -2.48 0.51
N PRO A 287 19.41 -3.66 0.09
CA PRO A 287 19.82 -4.91 0.70
C PRO A 287 21.27 -5.26 0.31
N PHE A 288 22.02 -5.86 1.23
CA PHE A 288 23.36 -6.37 0.94
C PHE A 288 23.72 -7.57 1.83
N VAL A 289 24.68 -8.35 1.36
CA VAL A 289 25.34 -9.43 2.10
C VAL A 289 26.82 -9.35 1.80
N LEU A 290 27.64 -9.15 2.82
CA LEU A 290 29.09 -8.96 2.70
C LEU A 290 29.83 -9.88 3.67
N PHE A 291 30.79 -10.64 3.17
CA PHE A 291 31.57 -11.59 3.95
C PHE A 291 32.94 -11.02 4.34
N GLY A 292 33.37 -11.28 5.57
CA GLY A 292 34.74 -11.02 6.03
C GLY A 292 35.23 -9.61 5.71
N ASN A 293 36.31 -9.52 4.94
CA ASN A 293 36.97 -8.28 4.59
C ASN A 293 36.17 -7.38 3.63
N HIS A 294 35.07 -7.86 3.06
CA HIS A 294 34.20 -7.04 2.21
C HIS A 294 33.23 -6.18 3.00
N SER A 295 33.10 -6.36 4.32
CA SER A 295 32.29 -5.49 5.16
C SER A 295 32.96 -4.13 5.45
N THR A 296 33.61 -3.53 4.45
CA THR A 296 34.27 -2.23 4.57
C THR A 296 33.28 -1.07 4.46
N ARG A 297 33.70 0.12 4.89
CA ARG A 297 32.88 1.33 4.78
C ARG A 297 32.54 1.65 3.33
N GLU A 298 33.49 1.41 2.42
CA GLU A 298 33.36 1.67 1.00
C GLU A 298 32.27 0.77 0.39
N ASN A 299 32.27 -0.52 0.72
CA ASN A 299 31.28 -1.47 0.19
C ASN A 299 29.89 -1.28 0.81
N LEU A 300 29.81 -0.81 2.07
CA LEU A 300 28.54 -0.45 2.71
C LEU A 300 27.90 0.81 2.11
N ASN A 301 28.73 1.76 1.67
CA ASN A 301 28.28 3.02 1.08
C ASN A 301 28.13 2.94 -0.45
N ALA A 302 28.75 1.94 -1.08
CA ALA A 302 28.48 1.58 -2.46
C ALA A 302 27.06 1.05 -2.51
N GLY A 303 26.07 1.94 -2.68
CA GLY A 303 24.66 1.61 -2.92
C GLY A 303 24.48 0.92 -4.27
N SER A 304 25.19 -0.18 -4.49
CA SER A 304 25.24 -0.91 -5.74
C SER A 304 24.47 -2.21 -5.59
N PHE A 305 23.23 -2.12 -6.01
CA PHE A 305 22.39 -3.22 -6.47
C PHE A 305 23.05 -4.09 -7.56
N ASN A 306 24.13 -3.60 -8.18
CA ASN A 306 24.44 -4.00 -9.54
C ASN A 306 25.34 -5.22 -9.69
N PHE A 307 26.19 -5.63 -8.75
CA PHE A 307 27.01 -6.84 -8.95
C PHE A 307 27.41 -7.52 -7.63
N PRO A 308 26.54 -8.32 -7.00
CA PRO A 308 27.02 -9.27 -6.00
C PRO A 308 27.97 -10.26 -6.71
N SER A 309 29.17 -10.43 -6.17
CA SER A 309 30.19 -11.24 -6.83
C SER A 309 29.94 -12.72 -6.54
N GLU A 310 29.75 -13.52 -7.60
CA GLU A 310 29.79 -14.98 -7.49
C GLU A 310 31.18 -15.50 -7.05
N GLY A 311 32.22 -14.67 -7.16
CA GLY A 311 33.58 -15.01 -6.73
C GLY A 311 33.86 -14.74 -5.25
N HIS A 312 32.98 -14.02 -4.55
CA HIS A 312 33.13 -13.72 -3.12
C HIS A 312 32.46 -14.83 -2.30
N LEU A 313 33.26 -15.82 -1.94
CA LEU A 313 32.81 -17.03 -1.27
C LEU A 313 33.17 -16.98 0.22
N VAL A 314 32.46 -17.75 1.03
CA VAL A 314 32.80 -17.90 2.46
C VAL A 314 34.27 -18.35 2.63
N ARG A 315 34.81 -19.19 1.73
CA ARG A 315 36.19 -19.69 1.83
C ARG A 315 37.31 -18.69 1.52
N ASN A 316 37.05 -17.59 0.81
CA ASN A 316 38.09 -16.73 0.25
C ASN A 316 38.00 -15.24 0.62
N THR A 317 37.02 -14.86 1.46
CA THR A 317 36.74 -13.46 1.82
C THR A 317 37.31 -13.04 3.19
N GLY A 318 38.01 -13.93 3.89
CA GLY A 318 38.76 -13.63 5.10
C GLY A 318 40.13 -12.98 4.84
N PRO A 319 40.85 -12.58 5.91
CA PRO A 319 42.22 -12.06 5.82
C PRO A 319 43.13 -12.95 4.99
N ASN A 320 43.87 -12.36 4.04
CA ASN A 320 44.76 -13.07 3.12
C ASN A 320 44.09 -14.18 2.29
N GLY A 321 42.80 -14.03 1.96
CA GLY A 321 42.06 -15.03 1.18
C GLY A 321 41.67 -16.27 1.97
N SER A 322 41.66 -16.17 3.31
CA SER A 322 41.20 -17.23 4.20
C SER A 322 39.67 -17.30 4.30
N VAL A 323 39.16 -18.23 5.10
CA VAL A 323 37.73 -18.35 5.37
C VAL A 323 37.23 -17.12 6.14
N ALA A 324 36.10 -16.55 5.73
CA ALA A 324 35.42 -15.49 6.45
C ALA A 324 35.02 -15.96 7.85
N LYS A 325 35.21 -15.09 8.84
CA LYS A 325 34.80 -15.32 10.24
C LYS A 325 33.48 -14.63 10.60
N HIS A 326 33.01 -13.73 9.75
CA HIS A 326 31.78 -12.98 9.95
C HIS A 326 31.14 -12.61 8.63
N MET A 327 29.87 -12.22 8.70
CA MET A 327 29.14 -11.56 7.64
C MET A 327 28.36 -10.38 8.19
N VAL A 328 28.21 -9.34 7.37
CA VAL A 328 27.32 -8.20 7.64
C VAL A 328 26.24 -8.20 6.58
N VAL A 329 24.98 -8.15 7.02
CA VAL A 329 23.83 -8.27 6.14
C VAL A 329 22.81 -7.20 6.44
N GLN A 330 22.11 -6.76 5.40
CA GLN A 330 21.00 -5.82 5.49
C GLN A 330 19.86 -6.29 4.60
N CYS A 331 18.67 -6.38 5.18
CA CYS A 331 17.42 -6.54 4.46
C CYS A 331 16.64 -5.22 4.54
N VAL A 332 16.05 -4.81 3.41
CA VAL A 332 15.26 -3.58 3.32
C VAL A 332 13.94 -3.92 2.63
N SER A 333 12.84 -3.44 3.19
CA SER A 333 11.56 -3.54 2.50
C SER A 333 11.50 -2.52 1.37
N PRO A 334 11.07 -2.93 0.15
CA PRO A 334 10.96 -2.03 -0.99
C PRO A 334 9.90 -0.93 -0.77
N LYS A 335 8.87 -1.22 0.04
CA LYS A 335 7.81 -0.27 0.41
C LYS A 335 7.88 0.00 1.92
N GLY A 336 7.55 1.23 2.31
CA GLY A 336 7.44 1.58 3.72
C GLY A 336 8.79 1.62 4.47
N PRO A 337 8.77 1.57 5.81
CA PRO A 337 9.91 1.96 6.64
C PRO A 337 10.84 0.80 7.07
N LEU A 338 10.53 -0.46 6.76
CA LEU A 338 11.26 -1.60 7.32
C LEU A 338 12.67 -1.72 6.73
N ALA A 339 13.66 -1.79 7.63
CA ALA A 339 15.04 -2.15 7.33
C ALA A 339 15.67 -2.79 8.57
N CYS A 340 16.50 -3.81 8.38
CA CYS A 340 17.20 -4.48 9.46
C CYS A 340 18.60 -4.88 8.98
N SER A 341 19.61 -4.49 9.76
CA SER A 341 21.00 -4.84 9.51
C SER A 341 21.56 -5.62 10.69
N ARG A 342 22.29 -6.71 10.42
CA ARG A 342 22.80 -7.64 11.44
C ARG A 342 24.20 -8.12 11.08
N THR A 343 24.97 -8.48 12.09
CA THR A 343 26.28 -9.13 11.96
C THR A 343 26.19 -10.55 12.51
N TYR A 344 26.66 -11.52 11.74
CA TYR A 344 26.73 -12.92 12.13
C TYR A 344 28.18 -13.41 12.07
N PHE A 345 28.49 -14.46 12.82
CA PHE A 345 29.82 -15.05 12.88
C PHE A 345 29.80 -16.47 12.32
N PHE A 346 30.79 -16.78 11.49
CA PHE A 346 31.06 -18.13 11.04
C PHE A 346 32.04 -18.78 12.02
N GLY A 347 31.61 -19.88 12.65
CA GLY A 347 32.48 -20.65 13.53
C GLY A 347 31.70 -21.51 14.51
N THR A 348 32.40 -22.49 15.09
CA THR A 348 31.87 -23.23 16.24
C THR A 348 32.03 -22.33 17.47
N THR A 349 30.93 -22.13 18.20
CA THR A 349 30.89 -21.31 19.43
C THR A 349 31.69 -21.92 20.59
N HIS A 350 32.21 -23.14 20.42
CA HIS A 350 32.91 -23.85 21.46
C HIS A 350 33.94 -24.85 20.91
N ILE A 351 35.21 -24.64 21.25
CA ILE A 351 36.23 -25.69 21.25
C ILE A 351 36.40 -26.08 22.73
N PRO A 352 35.96 -27.28 23.17
CA PRO A 352 36.24 -27.71 24.52
C PRO A 352 37.76 -27.71 24.74
N TYR A 353 38.22 -27.04 25.79
CA TYR A 353 39.61 -27.18 26.21
C TYR A 353 39.80 -28.61 26.74
N LEU A 354 40.44 -29.48 25.95
CA LEU A 354 40.64 -30.89 26.29
C LEU A 354 41.83 -31.14 27.25
N GLY A 355 42.56 -30.09 27.66
CA GLY A 355 43.79 -30.23 28.46
C GLY A 355 44.94 -30.83 27.65
N ASP A 356 46.18 -30.69 28.16
CA ASP A 356 47.40 -31.12 27.47
C ASP A 356 47.42 -32.64 27.19
N ASP A 357 47.34 -33.02 25.90
CA ASP A 357 47.50 -34.38 25.36
C ASP A 357 48.90 -35.00 25.55
N ASN A 358 49.78 -34.40 26.35
CA ASN A 358 51.14 -34.90 26.57
C ASN A 358 51.28 -35.93 27.71
N LYS A 359 50.17 -36.49 28.22
CA LYS A 359 50.22 -37.63 29.13
C LYS A 359 49.65 -38.87 28.47
N LEU A 360 50.55 -39.69 27.92
CA LEU A 360 50.28 -41.07 27.51
C LEU A 360 49.40 -41.78 28.55
N PRO A 361 48.34 -42.51 28.13
CA PRO A 361 47.50 -43.25 29.06
C PRO A 361 48.35 -44.30 29.79
N LYS A 362 48.31 -44.28 31.13
CA LYS A 362 48.93 -45.31 31.96
C LYS A 362 48.35 -46.66 31.55
N LYS A 363 49.21 -47.56 31.07
CA LYS A 363 48.86 -48.97 30.86
C LYS A 363 48.35 -49.54 32.18
N THR A 364 47.10 -49.96 32.20
CA THR A 364 46.59 -50.91 33.20
C THR A 364 47.17 -52.28 32.88
N GLU A 365 47.95 -52.83 33.82
CA GLU A 365 48.41 -54.21 33.76
C GLU A 365 47.23 -55.18 33.98
N PRO A 366 47.14 -56.28 33.21
CA PRO A 366 46.13 -57.31 33.42
C PRO A 366 46.56 -58.27 34.55
N VAL A 367 45.56 -58.74 35.31
CA VAL A 367 45.66 -59.82 36.32
C VAL A 367 45.98 -61.15 35.68
#